data_AF-A0A928EE20-F1
#
_entry.id   AF-A0A928EE20-F1
#
_cell.length_a   1.000
_cell.length_b   1.000
_cell.length_c   1.000
_cell.angle_alpha   90.00
_cell.angle_beta   90.00
_cell.angle_gamma   90.00
#
_symmetry.space_group_name_H-M   'P 1'
#
loop_
_entity.id
_entity.type
_entity.pdbx_description
1 polymer ?
#
loop_
_entity_poly.entity_id
_entity_poly.type
_entity_poly.pdbx_seq_one_letter_code
_entity_poly.pdbx_strand_id
1 'polypeptide(L)' 'MGIVRFPQNRIDYFIAEDIPYLDLTGHALGIGAQPGRMEYFTRQDCVLAGAAVVSRMAETLGCRVVFAADDGARLEA' A
#
# COMPACT_ATOMS: atom_id res chain seq x y z
N MET A 1 12.61 -5.88 21.37
CA MET A 1 12.22 -5.54 19.98
C MET A 1 11.21 -4.40 20.07
N GLY A 2 11.55 -3.20 19.58
CA GLY A 2 10.60 -2.08 19.61
C GLY A 2 9.48 -2.28 18.59
N ILE A 3 8.23 -2.15 19.01
CA ILE A 3 7.10 -2.15 18.08
C ILE A 3 7.14 -0.81 17.32
N VAL A 4 7.40 -0.85 16.01
CA VAL A 4 7.23 0.32 15.14
C VAL A 4 5.73 0.46 14.85
N ARG A 5 5.09 1.49 15.41
CA ARG A 5 3.65 1.75 15.24
C ARG A 5 3.45 2.92 14.27
N PHE A 6 2.72 2.66 13.18
CA PHE A 6 2.25 3.71 12.28
C PHE A 6 0.82 4.13 12.67
N PRO A 7 0.63 5.29 13.33
CA PRO A 7 -0.70 5.80 13.62
C PRO A 7 -1.42 6.20 12.33
N GLN A 8 -2.75 6.25 12.36
CA GLN A 8 -3.56 6.55 11.17
C GLN A 8 -3.17 7.89 10.53
N ASN A 9 -2.99 8.95 11.33
CA ASN A 9 -2.58 10.26 10.82
C ASN A 9 -1.24 10.25 10.05
N ARG A 10 -0.34 9.29 10.35
CA ARG A 10 0.91 9.14 9.58
C ARG A 10 0.67 8.49 8.23
N ILE A 11 -0.25 7.53 8.15
CA ILE A 11 -0.73 6.95 6.90
C ILE A 11 -1.42 8.01 6.06
N ASP A 12 -2.35 8.77 6.65
CA ASP A 12 -3.09 9.83 5.96
C ASP A 12 -2.13 10.90 5.42
N TYR A 13 -1.10 11.25 6.20
CA TYR A 13 -0.05 12.17 5.74
C TYR A 13 0.68 11.63 4.51
N PHE A 14 1.10 10.36 4.49
CA PHE A 14 1.79 9.79 3.32
C PHE A 14 0.90 9.78 2.08
N ILE A 15 -0.39 9.50 2.24
CA ILE A 15 -1.36 9.55 1.14
C ILE A 15 -1.53 10.98 0.62
N ALA A 16 -1.70 11.95 1.52
CA ALA A 16 -1.90 13.35 1.15
C ALA A 16 -0.64 14.01 0.55
N GLU A 17 0.55 13.54 0.95
CA GLU A 17 1.83 13.97 0.37
C GLU A 17 1.96 13.55 -1.09
N ASP A 18 1.57 12.32 -1.43
CA ASP A 18 1.64 11.77 -2.79
C ASP A 18 0.48 12.26 -3.69
N ILE A 19 -0.70 12.49 -3.10
CA ILE A 19 -1.92 12.91 -3.81
C ILE A 19 -2.45 14.23 -3.21
N PRO A 20 -1.76 15.37 -3.40
CA PRO A 20 -2.13 16.63 -2.76
C PRO A 20 -3.50 17.18 -3.19
N TYR A 21 -3.96 16.80 -4.39
CA TYR A 21 -5.26 17.25 -4.93
C TYR A 21 -6.05 16.08 -5.53
N LEU A 22 -5.47 15.38 -6.51
CA LEU A 22 -6.07 14.24 -7.19
C LEU A 22 -4.96 13.44 -7.90
N ASP A 23 -5.26 12.18 -8.23
CA ASP A 23 -4.43 11.40 -9.16
C ASP A 23 -4.61 11.95 -10.58
N LEU A 24 -3.68 12.82 -10.98
CA LEU A 24 -3.76 13.53 -12.26
C LEU A 24 -3.52 12.57 -13.43
N THR A 25 -2.71 11.54 -13.23
CA THR A 25 -2.41 10.56 -14.28
C THR A 25 -3.63 9.69 -14.56
N GLY A 26 -4.26 9.14 -13.51
CA GLY A 26 -5.49 8.36 -13.65
C GLY A 26 -6.64 9.18 -14.23
N HIS A 27 -6.72 10.48 -13.88
CA HIS A 27 -7.69 11.40 -14.46
C HIS A 27 -7.43 11.67 -15.95
N ALA A 28 -6.19 12.06 -16.32
CA ALA A 28 -5.82 12.42 -17.69
C ALA A 28 -5.94 11.23 -18.66
N LEU A 29 -5.68 10.00 -18.18
CA LEU A 29 -5.84 8.78 -18.97
C LEU A 29 -7.29 8.26 -18.99
N GLY A 30 -8.20 8.82 -18.17
CA GLY A 30 -9.59 8.38 -18.10
C GLY A 30 -9.79 7.00 -17.47
N ILE A 31 -8.85 6.55 -16.63
CA ILE A 31 -8.85 5.21 -16.01
C ILE A 31 -9.16 5.22 -14.51
N GLY A 32 -9.20 6.39 -13.86
CA GLY A 32 -9.32 6.47 -12.39
C GLY A 32 -10.59 5.84 -11.79
N ALA A 33 -11.67 5.69 -12.57
CA ALA A 33 -12.91 5.05 -12.11
C ALA A 33 -13.02 3.56 -12.49
N GLN A 34 -12.05 3.02 -13.22
CA GLN A 34 -12.09 1.64 -13.69
C GLN A 34 -11.66 0.70 -12.55
N PRO A 35 -12.44 -0.35 -12.23
CA PRO A 35 -12.01 -1.36 -11.27
C PRO A 35 -10.73 -2.05 -11.73
N GLY A 36 -9.74 -2.10 -10.85
CA GLY A 36 -8.45 -2.75 -11.11
C GLY A 36 -8.11 -3.80 -10.07
N ARG A 37 -7.16 -4.68 -10.42
CA ARG A 37 -6.47 -5.58 -9.49
C ARG A 37 -4.97 -5.34 -9.62
N MET A 38 -4.29 -5.31 -8.49
CA MET A 38 -2.84 -5.18 -8.40
C MET A 38 -2.29 -6.32 -7.54
N GLU A 39 -1.11 -6.81 -7.89
CA GLU A 39 -0.33 -7.76 -7.11
C GLU A 39 1.08 -7.20 -6.95
N TYR A 40 1.67 -7.46 -5.78
CA TYR A 40 3.01 -7.00 -5.45
C TYR A 40 3.94 -8.21 -5.32
N PHE A 41 5.11 -8.11 -5.94
CA PHE A 41 6.14 -9.14 -5.93
C PHE A 41 7.48 -8.53 -5.53
N THR A 42 8.27 -9.29 -4.78
CA THR A 42 9.63 -8.93 -4.40
C THR A 42 10.57 -9.24 -5.56
N ARG A 43 11.52 -8.34 -5.87
CA ARG A 43 12.52 -8.56 -6.94
C ARG A 43 13.79 -9.26 -6.45
N GLN A 44 13.91 -9.44 -5.13
CA GLN A 44 15.06 -9.99 -4.45
C GLN A 44 14.56 -10.71 -3.19
N ASP A 45 15.34 -11.70 -2.74
CA ASP A 45 15.07 -12.37 -1.47
C ASP A 45 15.06 -11.37 -0.32
N CYS A 46 14.02 -11.39 0.49
CA CYS A 46 13.87 -10.43 1.59
C CYS A 46 13.12 -11.00 2.80
N VAL A 47 13.18 -10.27 3.91
CA VAL A 47 12.26 -10.47 5.04
C VAL A 47 11.19 -9.39 4.94
N LEU A 48 9.93 -9.78 4.79
CA LEU A 48 8.82 -8.85 4.66
C LEU A 48 8.61 -8.05 5.95
N ALA A 49 8.37 -6.75 5.84
CA ALA A 49 7.96 -5.91 6.96
C ALA A 49 7.03 -4.79 6.47
N GLY A 50 6.07 -4.41 7.30
CA GLY A 50 5.13 -3.32 7.01
C GLY A 50 3.87 -3.76 6.27
N ALA A 51 3.60 -5.06 6.13
CA ALA A 51 2.43 -5.59 5.44
C ALA A 51 1.12 -5.06 6.05
N ALA A 52 1.05 -4.96 7.38
CA ALA A 52 -0.11 -4.40 8.09
C ALA A 52 -0.31 -2.90 7.80
N VAL A 53 0.78 -2.14 7.64
CA VAL A 53 0.71 -0.69 7.36
C VAL A 53 0.22 -0.45 5.94
N VAL A 54 0.79 -1.17 4.97
CA VAL A 54 0.40 -1.08 3.55
C VAL A 54 -1.04 -1.55 3.35
N SER A 55 -1.48 -2.58 4.07
CA SER A 55 -2.87 -3.04 4.00
C SER A 55 -3.84 -1.94 4.45
N ARG A 56 -3.55 -1.26 5.56
CA ARG A 56 -4.35 -0.12 6.05
C ARG A 56 -4.31 1.08 5.09
N MET A 57 -3.17 1.35 4.45
CA MET A 57 -3.06 2.37 3.41
C MET A 57 -3.99 2.06 2.24
N ALA A 58 -3.96 0.81 1.74
CA ALA A 58 -4.81 0.37 0.64
C ALA A 58 -6.31 0.47 0.99
N GLU A 59 -6.70 0.05 2.20
CA GLU A 59 -8.09 0.17 2.68
C GLU A 59 -8.52 1.64 2.82
N THR A 60 -7.63 2.53 3.27
CA THR A 60 -7.89 3.98 3.36
C THR A 60 -8.18 4.57 1.97
N LEU A 61 -7.54 4.04 0.92
CA LEU A 61 -7.77 4.40 -0.49
C LEU A 61 -9.00 3.70 -1.11
N GLY A 62 -9.77 2.93 -0.33
CA GLY A 62 -10.95 2.22 -0.81
C GLY A 62 -10.65 0.90 -1.53
N CYS A 63 -9.41 0.41 -1.50
CA CYS A 63 -9.07 -0.90 -2.04
C CYS A 63 -9.47 -2.01 -1.06
N ARG A 64 -9.71 -3.21 -1.60
CA ARG A 64 -9.85 -4.44 -0.82
C ARG A 64 -8.56 -5.23 -0.87
N VAL A 65 -7.95 -5.48 0.29
CA VAL A 65 -6.80 -6.39 0.39
C VAL A 65 -7.31 -7.84 0.38
N VAL A 66 -6.90 -8.61 -0.63
CA VAL A 66 -7.30 -10.02 -0.79
C VAL A 66 -6.31 -10.97 -0.12
N PHE A 67 -5.02 -10.61 -0.15
CA PHE A 67 -3.94 -11.37 0.44
C PHE A 67 -2.81 -10.43 0.84
N ALA A 68 -2.20 -10.70 2.00
CA ALA A 68 -0.93 -10.12 2.43
C ALA A 68 -0.19 -11.19 3.23
N ALA A 69 1.12 -11.36 2.96
CA ALA A 69 1.95 -12.23 3.78
C ALA A 69 2.27 -11.55 5.12
N ASP A 70 2.61 -12.37 6.12
CA ASP A 70 2.90 -11.88 7.46
C ASP A 70 4.26 -11.16 7.54
N ASP A 71 4.33 -10.14 8.39
CA ASP A 71 5.60 -9.51 8.74
C ASP A 71 6.56 -10.55 9.34
N GLY A 72 7.81 -10.53 8.89
CA GLY A 72 8.84 -11.50 9.25
C GLY A 72 8.92 -12.71 8.31
N ALA A 73 8.00 -12.87 7.36
CA ALA A 73 8.09 -13.91 6.34
C ALA A 73 9.35 -13.72 5.48
N ARG A 74 10.07 -14.81 5.20
CA ARG A 74 11.13 -14.82 4.19
C ARG A 74 10.50 -15.07 2.83
N LEU A 75 10.73 -14.15 1.90
CA LEU A 75 10.23 -14.22 0.54
C LEU A 75 11.42 -14.41 -0.40
N GLU A 76 11.25 -15.31 -1.38
CA GLU A 76 12.18 -15.51 -2.49
C GLU A 76 11.67 -14.73 -3.71
N ALA A 77 12.58 -14.31 -4.58
CA ALA A 77 12.26 -13.56 -5.81
C ALA A 77 11.57 -14.41 -6.89
#